data_AF-B4EV42-F1
#
_entry.id   AF-B4EV42-F1
#
_cell.length_a   1.000
_cell.length_b   1.000
_cell.length_c   1.000
_cell.angle_alpha   90.00
_cell.angle_beta   90.00
_cell.angle_gamma   90.00
#
_symmetry.space_group_name_H-M   'P 1'
#
loop_
_entity.id
_entity.type
_entity.pdbx_description
1 polymer ?
#
loop_
_entity_poly.entity_id
_entity_poly.type
_entity_poly.pdbx_seq_one_letter_code
_entity_poly.pdbx_strand_id
1 'polypeptide(L)'
;MSSKESAEFERAFGFPPDIDDVEVWPDVWDSYQVFSAMNTQWRVGMNGITGLDYNPLNQIMDLLNIKDRATVFSDIRIMEAKALEVMHKRS
;
A
#
# COMPACT_ATOMS: atom_id res chain seq x y z
N MET A 1 8.87 12.40 -12.82
CA MET A 1 8.69 13.08 -14.12
C MET A 1 8.90 14.58 -13.97
N SER A 2 9.41 15.26 -14.99
CA SER A 2 9.49 16.73 -15.04
C SER A 2 8.09 17.33 -15.24
N SER A 3 7.81 18.53 -14.71
CA SER A 3 6.51 19.20 -14.86
C SER A 3 6.08 19.41 -16.32
N LYS A 4 7.04 19.50 -17.25
CA LYS A 4 6.76 19.56 -18.70
C LYS A 4 6.25 18.22 -19.25
N GLU A 5 6.85 17.12 -18.82
CA GLU A 5 6.47 15.76 -19.27
C GLU A 5 5.08 15.41 -18.73
N SER A 6 4.74 15.83 -17.51
CA SER A 6 3.41 15.61 -16.94
C SER A 6 2.32 16.37 -17.68
N ALA A 7 2.56 17.63 -18.06
CA ALA A 7 1.61 18.43 -18.83
C ALA A 7 1.40 17.88 -20.26
N GLU A 8 2.43 17.30 -20.86
CA GLU A 8 2.35 16.69 -22.18
C GLU A 8 1.58 15.35 -22.15
N PHE A 9 1.80 14.53 -21.11
CA PHE A 9 1.02 13.31 -20.87
C PHE A 9 -0.47 13.63 -20.67
N GLU A 10 -0.79 14.60 -19.81
CA GLU A 10 -2.17 15.01 -19.55
C GLU A 10 -2.86 15.54 -20.82
N ARG A 11 -2.13 16.28 -21.65
CA ARG A 11 -2.64 16.75 -22.95
C ARG A 11 -2.92 15.60 -23.92
N ALA A 12 -2.12 14.53 -23.90
CA ALA A 12 -2.25 13.40 -24.81
C ALA A 12 -3.36 12.43 -24.40
N PHE A 13 -3.50 12.18 -23.09
CA PHE A 13 -4.37 11.11 -22.57
C PHE A 13 -5.61 11.63 -21.81
N GLY A 14 -5.67 12.92 -21.48
CA GLY A 14 -6.82 13.55 -20.82
C GLY A 14 -6.90 13.32 -19.30
N PHE A 15 -5.84 12.79 -18.71
CA PHE A 15 -5.67 12.62 -17.27
C PHE A 15 -4.19 12.77 -16.89
N PRO A 16 -3.86 13.26 -15.68
CA PRO A 16 -2.47 13.42 -15.26
C PRO A 16 -1.77 12.05 -15.21
N PRO A 17 -0.46 12.00 -15.48
CA PRO A 17 0.29 10.75 -15.29
C PRO A 17 0.22 10.35 -13.82
N ASP A 18 0.21 9.04 -13.55
CA ASP A 18 0.43 8.53 -12.21
C ASP A 18 1.86 8.90 -11.79
N ILE A 19 1.98 9.97 -11.00
CA ILE A 19 3.25 10.52 -10.53
C ILE A 19 3.92 9.65 -9.45
N ASP A 20 3.25 8.58 -9.05
CA ASP A 20 3.60 7.70 -7.93
C ASP A 20 3.85 6.25 -8.39
N ASP A 21 4.40 6.06 -9.59
CA ASP A 21 4.90 4.74 -10.01
C ASP A 21 6.02 4.28 -9.06
N VAL A 22 5.71 3.29 -8.22
CA VAL A 22 6.68 2.68 -7.29
C VAL A 22 7.13 1.34 -7.87
N GLU A 23 8.44 1.19 -8.03
CA GLU A 23 9.03 -0.10 -8.36
C GLU A 23 8.94 -1.04 -7.16
N VAL A 24 8.35 -2.22 -7.39
CA VAL A 24 8.20 -3.28 -6.38
C VAL A 24 8.89 -4.53 -6.91
N TRP A 25 9.77 -5.11 -6.09
CA TRP A 25 10.50 -6.32 -6.48
C TRP A 25 9.54 -7.52 -6.61
N PRO A 26 9.77 -8.44 -7.57
CA PRO A 26 8.86 -9.56 -7.83
C PRO A 26 8.63 -10.51 -6.63
N ASP A 27 9.61 -10.62 -5.73
CA ASP A 27 9.58 -11.49 -4.55
C ASP A 27 8.65 -10.97 -3.45
N VAL A 28 8.44 -9.65 -3.36
CA VAL A 28 7.53 -9.03 -2.40
C VAL A 28 6.21 -8.59 -3.03
N TRP A 29 5.98 -8.95 -4.30
CA TRP A 29 4.81 -8.48 -5.06
C TRP A 29 3.48 -8.88 -4.40
N ASP A 30 3.34 -10.14 -4.00
CA ASP A 30 2.15 -10.64 -3.30
C ASP A 30 1.90 -9.86 -1.99
N SER A 31 2.97 -9.61 -1.22
CA SER A 31 2.91 -8.83 0.02
C SER A 31 2.48 -7.39 -0.23
N TYR A 32 3.01 -6.75 -1.27
CA TYR A 32 2.61 -5.41 -1.69
C TYR A 32 1.15 -5.36 -2.13
N GLN A 33 0.68 -6.32 -2.93
CA GLN A 33 -0.71 -6.36 -3.38
C GLN A 33 -1.68 -6.47 -2.19
N VAL A 34 -1.37 -7.32 -1.21
CA VAL A 34 -2.17 -7.45 0.01
C VAL A 34 -2.14 -6.16 0.84
N PHE A 35 -0.96 -5.55 1.01
CA PHE A 35 -0.83 -4.29 1.76
C PHE A 35 -1.60 -3.15 1.09
N SER A 36 -1.51 -3.04 -0.24
CA SER A 36 -2.22 -2.05 -1.03
C SER A 36 -3.74 -2.25 -0.95
N ALA A 37 -4.23 -3.49 -1.01
CA ALA A 37 -5.64 -3.80 -0.81
C ALA A 37 -6.14 -3.48 0.61
N MET A 38 -5.24 -3.46 1.60
CA MET A 38 -5.52 -3.12 3.00
C MET A 38 -5.36 -1.62 3.31
N ASN A 39 -5.06 -0.76 2.32
CA ASN A 39 -4.60 0.62 2.54
C ASN A 39 -5.54 1.52 3.36
N THR A 40 -6.85 1.25 3.35
CA THR A 40 -7.88 2.00 4.08
C THR A 40 -8.22 1.38 5.44
N GLN A 41 -7.75 0.17 5.72
CA GLN A 41 -8.16 -0.62 6.87
C GLN A 41 -7.31 -0.30 8.11
N TRP A 42 -7.29 0.96 8.51
CA TRP A 42 -6.61 1.43 9.71
C TRP A 42 -7.57 1.58 10.89
N ARG A 43 -7.17 1.05 12.04
CA ARG A 43 -7.83 1.31 13.31
C ARG A 43 -7.36 2.65 13.88
N VAL A 44 -8.32 3.49 14.22
CA VAL A 44 -8.08 4.82 14.80
C VAL A 44 -8.53 4.82 16.26
N GLY A 45 -7.63 5.24 17.14
CA GLY A 45 -7.88 5.46 18.57
C GLY A 45 -7.83 6.94 18.93
N MET A 46 -7.84 7.23 20.23
CA MET A 46 -7.85 8.61 20.74
C MET A 46 -6.62 9.44 20.31
N ASN A 47 -5.50 8.78 20.02
CA ASN A 47 -4.25 9.41 19.56
C ASN A 47 -3.99 9.17 18.05
N GLY A 48 -5.03 8.97 17.24
CA GLY A 48 -4.90 8.78 15.79
C GLY A 48 -4.74 7.31 15.37
N ILE A 49 -4.06 7.08 14.25
CA ILE A 49 -3.88 5.75 13.66
C ILE A 49 -3.03 4.88 14.60
N THR A 50 -3.52 3.69 14.92
CA THR A 50 -2.89 2.75 15.87
C THR A 50 -2.35 1.47 15.25
N GLY A 51 -2.93 1.03 14.13
CA GLY A 51 -2.53 -0.19 13.42
C GLY A 51 -3.55 -0.59 12.36
N LEU A 52 -3.19 -1.56 11.52
CA LEU A 52 -4.07 -2.17 10.55
C LEU A 52 -5.11 -3.07 11.23
N ASP A 53 -6.31 -3.12 10.65
CA ASP A 53 -7.31 -4.12 11.02
C ASP A 53 -7.00 -5.44 10.34
N TYR A 54 -6.57 -6.44 11.12
CA TYR A 54 -6.27 -7.78 10.60
C TYR A 54 -7.50 -8.65 10.32
N ASN A 55 -8.71 -8.23 10.71
CA ASN A 55 -9.93 -9.00 10.49
C ASN A 55 -10.19 -9.35 9.00
N PRO A 56 -10.12 -8.39 8.04
CA PRO A 56 -10.30 -8.69 6.62
C PRO A 56 -9.09 -9.37 5.96
N LEU A 57 -7.94 -9.48 6.63
CA LEU A 57 -6.68 -9.88 6.00
C LEU A 57 -6.77 -11.25 5.29
N ASN A 58 -7.36 -12.24 5.95
CA ASN A 58 -7.52 -13.58 5.36
C ASN A 58 -8.44 -13.57 4.14
N GLN A 59 -9.53 -12.78 4.17
CA GLN A 59 -10.45 -12.65 3.04
C GLN A 59 -9.77 -11.98 1.84
N ILE A 60 -8.92 -10.99 2.09
CA ILE A 60 -8.12 -10.35 1.04
C ILE A 60 -7.08 -11.31 0.47
N MET A 61 -6.39 -12.08 1.32
CA MET A 61 -5.48 -13.13 0.86
C MET A 61 -6.21 -14.21 0.03
N ASP A 62 -7.46 -14.53 0.35
CA ASP A 62 -8.30 -15.43 -0.45
C ASP A 62 -8.61 -14.82 -1.82
N LEU A 63 -9.08 -13.56 -1.85
CA LEU A 63 -9.43 -12.83 -3.08
C LEU A 63 -8.25 -12.67 -4.03
N LEU A 64 -7.05 -12.43 -3.49
CA LEU A 64 -5.80 -12.29 -4.25
C LEU A 64 -5.12 -13.64 -4.52
N ASN A 65 -5.73 -14.75 -4.11
CA ASN A 65 -5.23 -16.12 -4.35
C ASN A 65 -3.81 -16.36 -3.79
N ILE A 66 -3.49 -15.73 -2.66
CA ILE A 66 -2.17 -15.81 -2.02
C ILE A 66 -1.90 -17.24 -1.54
N LYS A 67 -0.75 -17.77 -1.99
CA LYS A 67 -0.31 -19.13 -1.64
C LYS A 67 0.55 -19.13 -0.39
N ASP A 68 1.57 -18.28 -0.35
CA ASP A 68 2.47 -18.17 0.81
C ASP A 68 1.98 -17.13 1.82
N ARG A 69 0.93 -17.49 2.55
CA ARG A 69 0.32 -16.60 3.55
C ARG A 69 1.24 -16.28 4.72
N ALA A 70 2.17 -17.18 5.05
CA ALA A 70 3.06 -17.01 6.18
C ALA A 70 4.09 -15.90 5.92
N THR A 71 4.67 -15.90 4.72
CA THR A 71 5.57 -14.83 4.26
C THR A 71 4.82 -13.51 4.17
N VAL A 72 3.67 -13.49 3.47
CA VAL A 72 2.85 -12.26 3.34
C VAL A 72 2.45 -11.71 4.70
N PHE A 73 1.97 -12.54 5.63
CA PHE A 73 1.62 -12.08 6.97
C PHE A 73 2.82 -11.43 7.69
N SER A 74 4.00 -12.03 7.57
CA SER A 74 5.22 -11.49 8.17
C SER A 74 5.62 -10.15 7.55
N ASP A 75 5.52 -10.03 6.24
CA ASP A 75 5.84 -8.80 5.50
C ASP A 75 4.85 -7.67 5.83
N ILE A 76 3.54 -7.98 5.93
CA ILE A 76 2.51 -7.00 6.31
C ILE A 76 2.82 -6.37 7.66
N ARG A 77 3.31 -7.14 8.64
CA ARG A 77 3.71 -6.59 9.95
C ARG A 77 4.88 -5.61 9.84
N ILE A 78 5.83 -5.87 8.94
CA ILE A 78 6.97 -4.98 8.70
C ILE A 78 6.49 -3.69 8.00
N MET A 79 5.64 -3.84 6.96
CA MET A 79 5.07 -2.70 6.23
C MET A 79 4.19 -1.82 7.12
N GLU A 80 3.35 -2.42 7.99
CA GLU A 80 2.54 -1.72 8.98
C GLU A 80 3.41 -0.88 9.93
N ALA A 81 4.45 -1.48 10.50
CA ALA A 81 5.35 -0.77 11.41
C ALA A 81 5.98 0.45 10.73
N LYS A 82 6.42 0.31 9.48
CA LYS A 82 7.00 1.42 8.71
C LYS A 82 5.97 2.47 8.31
N ALA A 83 4.76 2.07 7.94
CA ALA A 83 3.67 2.99 7.65
C ALA A 83 3.31 3.82 8.91
N LEU A 84 3.20 3.19 10.08
CA LEU A 84 2.98 3.89 11.35
C LEU A 84 4.10 4.89 11.65
N GLU A 85 5.38 4.50 11.51
CA GLU A 85 6.51 5.42 11.66
C GLU A 85 6.38 6.65 10.75
N VAL A 86 5.99 6.46 9.48
CA VAL A 86 5.84 7.55 8.51
C VAL A 86 4.62 8.43 8.82
N MET A 87 3.50 7.83 9.19
CA MET A 87 2.26 8.53 9.53
C MET A 87 2.43 9.37 10.80
N HIS A 88 3.08 8.83 11.83
CA HIS A 88 3.36 9.56 13.07
C HIS A 88 4.44 10.64 12.92
N LYS A 89 5.39 10.49 11.99
CA LYS A 89 6.36 11.55 11.64
C LYS A 89 5.71 12.77 10.98
N ARG A 90 4.54 12.59 10.35
CA ARG A 90 3.77 13.65 9.69
C ARG A 90 2.70 14.27 10.60
N SER A 91 2.65 13.85 11.87
CA SER A 91 1.70 14.33 12.88
C SER A 91 2.26 15.48 13.70
#